data_AF-A0ABD6PK74-F1
#
_entry.id   AF-A0ABD6PK74-F1
#
_cell.length_a   1.000
_cell.length_b   1.000
_cell.length_c   1.000
_cell.angle_alpha   90.00
_cell.angle_beta   90.00
_cell.angle_gamma   90.00
#
_symmetry.space_group_name_H-M   'P 1'
#
loop_
_entity.id
_entity.type
_entity.pdbx_description
1 polymer ?
#
loop_
_entity_poly.entity_id
_entity_poly.type
_entity_poly.pdbx_seq_one_letter_code
_entity_poly.pdbx_strand_id
1 'polypeptide(L)'
;MEILGNHNDKFHGIKFLHSAIEEMNEKAEVTLTDYLALRAFVLAERRETQDYIDAMDETYADLPDDLRSYIELLNDVAAQLSNPSRSNGNLKSIIYDARISSGNAMSHWFSVDR
;
A
#
# COMPACT_ATOMS: atom_id res chain seq x y z
N MET A 1 2.57 20.06 19.36
CA MET A 1 2.11 18.95 18.53
C MET A 1 2.10 19.47 17.10
N GLU A 2 3.19 19.26 16.38
CA GLU A 2 3.20 19.48 14.93
C GLU A 2 2.60 18.22 14.29
N ILE A 3 1.28 18.20 14.13
CA ILE A 3 0.59 17.21 13.30
C ILE A 3 0.28 17.92 12.00
N LEU A 4 1.32 18.21 11.22
CA LEU A 4 1.20 18.63 9.83
C LEU A 4 2.29 17.88 9.07
N GLY A 5 2.09 16.57 8.94
CA GLY A 5 2.84 15.75 8.00
C GLY A 5 2.55 16.26 6.60
N ASN A 6 3.58 16.77 5.95
CA ASN A 6 3.55 17.31 4.61
C ASN A 6 2.95 16.27 3.66
N HIS A 7 1.97 16.63 2.82
CA HIS A 7 1.34 15.70 1.87
C HIS A 7 2.37 14.97 0.97
N ASN A 8 3.54 15.56 0.76
CA ASN A 8 4.69 14.92 0.13
C ASN A 8 5.08 13.57 0.78
N ASP A 9 4.85 13.36 2.07
CA ASP A 9 5.24 12.14 2.79
C ASP A 9 4.41 10.92 2.36
N LYS A 10 3.15 11.12 1.93
CA LYS A 10 2.28 10.02 1.53
C LYS A 10 2.56 9.51 0.12
N PHE A 11 2.98 10.39 -0.80
CA PHE A 11 3.52 9.97 -2.08
C PHE A 11 4.82 9.16 -1.93
N HIS A 12 5.67 9.51 -0.95
CA HIS A 12 6.82 8.67 -0.60
C HIS A 12 6.38 7.30 -0.08
N GLY A 13 5.28 7.21 0.67
CA GLY A 13 4.66 5.95 1.09
C GLY A 13 4.20 5.07 -0.07
N ILE A 14 3.50 5.64 -1.06
CA ILE A 14 3.08 4.93 -2.29
C ILE A 14 4.30 4.38 -3.03
N LYS A 15 5.31 5.23 -3.28
CA LYS A 15 6.55 4.85 -3.96
C LYS A 15 7.30 3.76 -3.21
N PHE A 16 7.47 3.92 -1.89
CA PHE A 16 8.17 2.96 -1.05
C PHE A 16 7.49 1.59 -1.10
N LEU A 17 6.17 1.55 -0.91
CA LEU A 17 5.42 0.29 -0.95
C LEU A 17 5.50 -0.36 -2.33
N HIS A 18 5.36 0.42 -3.40
CA HIS A 18 5.51 -0.09 -4.76
C HIS A 18 6.92 -0.67 -5.00
N SER A 19 7.98 0.06 -4.63
CA SER A 19 9.36 -0.41 -4.78
C SER A 19 9.64 -1.68 -3.97
N ALA A 20 9.15 -1.78 -2.74
CA ALA A 20 9.30 -2.98 -1.91
C ALA A 20 8.60 -4.20 -2.54
N ILE A 21 7.41 -4.00 -3.10
CA ILE A 21 6.67 -5.06 -3.81
C ILE A 21 7.39 -5.46 -5.09
N GLU A 22 7.90 -4.50 -5.87
CA GLU A 22 8.64 -4.77 -7.11
C GLU A 22 9.92 -5.55 -6.83
N GLU A 23 10.70 -5.16 -5.81
CA GLU A 23 11.91 -5.87 -5.40
C GLU A 23 11.59 -7.34 -5.02
N MET A 24 10.53 -7.57 -4.24
CA MET A 24 10.07 -8.92 -3.92
C MET A 24 9.59 -9.69 -5.17
N ASN A 25 8.97 -8.99 -6.12
CA ASN A 25 8.53 -9.55 -7.39
C ASN A 25 9.71 -9.90 -8.33
N GLU A 26 10.88 -9.28 -8.17
CA GLU A 26 12.08 -9.61 -8.94
C GLU A 26 12.89 -10.77 -8.35
N LYS A 27 12.74 -11.06 -7.04
CA LYS A 27 13.42 -12.20 -6.40
C LYS A 27 13.10 -13.53 -7.09
N ALA A 28 14.09 -14.41 -7.24
CA ALA A 28 13.86 -15.76 -7.79
C ALA A 28 12.84 -16.57 -6.95
N GLU A 29 12.85 -16.36 -5.63
CA GLU A 29 11.93 -16.99 -4.67
C GLU A 29 11.50 -15.95 -3.62
N VAL A 30 10.22 -15.99 -3.22
CA VAL A 30 9.68 -15.18 -2.13
C VAL A 30 9.56 -16.08 -0.90
N THR A 31 10.27 -15.74 0.17
CA THR A 31 10.21 -16.51 1.41
C THR A 31 8.96 -16.17 2.21
N LEU A 32 8.57 -17.08 3.12
CA LEU A 32 7.49 -16.80 4.07
C LEU A 32 7.80 -15.55 4.92
N THR A 33 9.07 -15.33 5.26
CA THR A 33 9.52 -14.15 6.02
C THR A 33 9.31 -12.87 5.23
N ASP A 34 9.66 -12.84 3.94
CA ASP A 34 9.43 -11.67 3.07
C ASP A 34 7.93 -11.32 3.03
N TYR A 35 7.09 -12.34 2.80
CA TYR A 35 5.64 -12.17 2.77
C TYR A 35 5.08 -11.66 4.11
N LEU A 36 5.52 -12.25 5.24
CA LEU A 36 5.06 -11.82 6.57
C LEU A 36 5.52 -10.41 6.90
N ALA A 37 6.74 -10.02 6.50
CA ALA A 37 7.27 -8.69 6.69
C ALA A 37 6.46 -7.65 5.89
N LEU A 38 6.18 -7.91 4.61
CA LEU A 38 5.33 -7.05 3.79
C LEU A 38 3.93 -6.92 4.38
N ARG A 39 3.33 -8.05 4.78
CA ARG A 39 2.00 -8.05 5.39
C ARG A 39 1.96 -7.28 6.70
N ALA A 40 2.97 -7.43 7.56
CA ALA A 40 3.06 -6.69 8.81
C ALA A 40 3.20 -5.18 8.56
N PHE A 41 4.04 -4.79 7.61
CA PHE A 41 4.21 -3.39 7.21
C PHE A 41 2.88 -2.78 6.74
N VAL A 42 2.21 -3.41 5.77
CA VAL A 42 0.94 -2.91 5.23
C VAL A 42 -0.13 -2.79 6.32
N LEU A 43 -0.20 -3.75 7.24
CA LEU A 43 -1.16 -3.68 8.35
C LEU A 43 -0.83 -2.57 9.36
N ALA A 44 0.46 -2.32 9.62
CA ALA A 44 0.89 -1.23 10.48
C ALA A 44 0.54 0.14 9.87
N GLU A 45 0.88 0.35 8.59
CA GLU A 45 0.56 1.59 7.87
C GLU A 45 -0.94 1.85 7.78
N ARG A 46 -1.75 0.79 7.56
CA ARG A 46 -3.22 0.91 7.58
C ARG A 46 -3.73 1.38 8.94
N ARG A 47 -3.19 0.84 10.02
CA ARG A 47 -3.58 1.23 11.37
C ARG A 47 -3.21 2.67 11.65
N GLU A 48 -1.98 3.06 11.35
CA GLU A 48 -1.52 4.45 11.54
C GLU A 48 -2.34 5.44 10.71
N THR A 49 -2.67 5.07 9.47
CA THR A 49 -3.51 5.89 8.60
C THR A 49 -4.94 6.00 9.14
N GLN A 50 -5.49 4.91 9.70
CA GLN A 50 -6.81 4.96 10.34
C GLN A 50 -6.78 5.83 11.60
N ASP A 51 -5.76 5.69 12.45
CA ASP A 51 -5.60 6.53 13.65
C ASP A 51 -5.48 8.02 13.26
N TYR A 52 -4.84 8.32 12.13
CA TYR A 52 -4.77 9.68 11.57
C TYR A 52 -6.15 10.18 11.11
N ILE A 53 -6.91 9.38 10.36
CA ILE A 53 -8.26 9.74 9.90
C ILE A 53 -9.19 9.94 11.09
N ASP A 54 -9.16 9.05 12.09
CA ASP A 54 -10.00 9.13 13.28
C ASP A 54 -9.68 10.37 14.14
N ALA A 55 -8.45 10.87 14.06
CA ALA A 55 -8.04 12.13 14.69
C ALA A 55 -8.47 13.38 13.89
N MET A 56 -8.78 13.23 12.59
CA MET A 56 -9.35 14.29 11.77
C MET A 56 -10.87 14.30 11.93
N ASP A 57 -11.46 15.47 12.15
CA ASP A 57 -12.93 15.65 12.13
C ASP A 57 -13.43 15.86 10.69
N GLU A 58 -12.91 15.05 9.75
CA GLU A 58 -13.16 15.16 8.31
C GLU A 58 -13.72 13.84 7.78
N THR A 59 -14.64 13.92 6.81
CA THR A 59 -15.14 12.70 6.17
C THR A 59 -14.14 12.18 5.15
N TYR A 60 -14.16 10.87 4.83
CA TYR A 60 -13.29 10.30 3.80
C TYR A 60 -13.37 11.04 2.45
N ALA A 61 -14.52 11.65 2.13
CA ALA A 61 -14.70 12.41 0.90
C ALA A 61 -13.93 13.75 0.88
N ASP A 62 -13.62 14.29 2.06
CA ASP A 62 -12.93 15.57 2.24
C ASP A 62 -11.41 15.40 2.35
N LEU A 63 -10.92 14.16 2.52
CA LEU A 63 -9.50 13.87 2.57
C LEU A 63 -8.80 14.26 1.26
N PRO A 64 -7.55 14.75 1.33
CA PRO A 64 -6.72 14.99 0.15
C PRO A 64 -6.65 13.76 -0.76
N ASP A 65 -6.73 13.96 -2.08
CA ASP A 65 -6.61 12.90 -3.10
C ASP A 65 -5.43 11.98 -2.82
N ASP A 66 -4.30 12.58 -2.46
CA ASP A 66 -3.06 11.90 -2.13
C ASP A 66 -3.20 10.85 -1.03
N LEU A 67 -3.91 11.23 0.03
CA LEU A 67 -4.15 10.38 1.18
C LEU A 67 -5.16 9.29 0.83
N ARG A 68 -6.20 9.62 0.04
CA ARG A 68 -7.20 8.64 -0.41
C ARG A 68 -6.58 7.56 -1.28
N SER A 69 -5.78 7.95 -2.28
CA SER A 69 -5.07 6.98 -3.13
C SER A 69 -4.09 6.12 -2.33
N TYR A 70 -3.44 6.66 -1.30
CA TYR A 70 -2.60 5.85 -0.42
C TYR A 70 -3.40 4.83 0.41
N ILE A 71 -4.55 5.24 0.96
CA ILE A 71 -5.48 4.36 1.69
C ILE A 71 -6.00 3.24 0.78
N GLU A 72 -6.41 3.58 -0.44
CA GLU A 72 -6.87 2.62 -1.45
C GLU A 72 -5.79 1.59 -1.77
N LEU A 73 -4.55 2.04 -2.03
CA LEU A 73 -3.43 1.15 -2.27
C LEU A 73 -3.19 0.20 -1.09
N LEU A 74 -3.18 0.73 0.14
CA LEU A 74 -2.98 -0.09 1.34
C LEU A 74 -4.08 -1.15 1.51
N ASN A 75 -5.34 -0.79 1.23
CA ASN A 75 -6.46 -1.71 1.29
C ASN A 75 -6.37 -2.79 0.21
N ASP A 76 -6.03 -2.42 -1.02
CA ASP A 76 -5.87 -3.36 -2.13
C ASP A 76 -4.75 -4.35 -1.89
N VAL A 77 -3.57 -3.86 -1.49
CA VAL A 77 -2.42 -4.72 -1.18
C VAL A 77 -2.75 -5.63 0.01
N ALA A 78 -3.36 -5.10 1.07
CA ALA A 78 -3.76 -5.93 2.21
C ALA A 78 -4.77 -7.02 1.81
N ALA A 79 -5.70 -6.72 0.90
CA ALA A 79 -6.66 -7.69 0.39
C ALA A 79 -5.95 -8.83 -0.35
N GLN A 80 -4.99 -8.53 -1.22
CA GLN A 80 -4.19 -9.55 -1.90
C GLN A 80 -3.41 -10.41 -0.89
N LEU A 81 -2.74 -9.77 0.07
CA LEU A 81 -1.94 -10.47 1.07
C LEU A 81 -2.80 -11.32 2.02
N SER A 82 -4.07 -10.97 2.25
CA SER A 82 -4.96 -11.68 3.18
C SER A 82 -5.60 -12.95 2.61
N ASN A 83 -5.56 -13.15 1.29
CA ASN A 83 -6.28 -14.24 0.62
C ASN A 83 -5.36 -15.17 -0.18
N PRO A 84 -4.49 -15.95 0.50
CA PRO A 84 -3.58 -16.89 -0.17
C PRO A 84 -4.31 -17.98 -0.98
N SER A 85 -5.60 -18.21 -0.73
CA SER A 85 -6.43 -19.16 -1.48
C SER A 85 -6.63 -18.76 -2.95
N ARG A 86 -6.60 -17.46 -3.28
CA ARG A 86 -6.68 -16.99 -4.68
C ARG A 86 -5.46 -17.36 -5.52
N SER A 87 -4.32 -17.53 -4.86
CA SER A 87 -3.03 -17.77 -5.51
C SER A 87 -2.56 -19.23 -5.31
N ASN A 88 -3.46 -20.15 -4.96
CA ASN A 88 -3.15 -21.55 -4.61
C ASN A 88 -2.05 -21.68 -3.53
N GLY A 89 -1.93 -20.69 -2.63
CA GLY A 89 -0.90 -20.64 -1.60
C GLY A 89 0.50 -20.29 -2.11
N ASN A 90 0.68 -19.97 -3.40
CA ASN A 90 1.97 -19.58 -3.95
C ASN A 90 2.27 -18.11 -3.61
N LEU A 91 3.24 -17.89 -2.72
CA LEU A 91 3.66 -16.56 -2.27
C LEU A 91 4.09 -15.66 -3.44
N LYS A 92 4.74 -16.22 -4.48
CA LYS A 92 5.16 -15.44 -5.63
C LYS A 92 3.99 -14.88 -6.42
N SER A 93 2.93 -15.67 -6.56
CA SER A 93 1.70 -15.23 -7.22
C SER A 93 0.98 -14.15 -6.41
N ILE A 94 0.97 -14.26 -5.07
CA ILE A 94 0.40 -13.21 -4.21
C ILE A 94 1.16 -11.89 -4.37
N ILE A 95 2.50 -11.94 -4.39
CA ILE A 95 3.33 -10.75 -4.61
C ILE A 95 3.11 -10.17 -6.00
N TYR A 96 2.96 -11.00 -7.03
CA TYR A 96 2.64 -10.55 -8.38
C TYR A 96 1.28 -9.82 -8.45
N ASP A 97 0.27 -10.32 -7.75
CA ASP A 97 -1.04 -9.65 -7.68
C ASP A 97 -0.95 -8.29 -6.95
N ALA A 98 -0.23 -8.24 -5.83
CA ALA A 98 0.06 -6.99 -5.12
C ALA A 98 0.85 -5.99 -5.99
N ARG A 99 1.76 -6.50 -6.84
CA ARG A 99 2.54 -5.72 -7.79
C ARG A 99 1.65 -5.04 -8.83
N ILE A 100 0.67 -5.75 -9.38
CA ILE A 100 -0.32 -5.17 -10.30
C ILE A 100 -1.10 -4.04 -9.61
N SER A 101 -1.63 -4.27 -8.40
CA SER A 101 -2.34 -3.23 -7.64
C SER A 101 -1.49 -1.99 -7.38
N SER A 102 -0.24 -2.18 -6.94
CA SER A 102 0.68 -1.05 -6.70
C SER A 102 1.07 -0.29 -7.97
N GLY A 103 1.27 -0.99 -9.09
CA GLY A 103 1.56 -0.37 -10.38
C GLY A 103 0.40 0.45 -10.92
N ASN A 104 -0.85 0.00 -10.71
CA ASN A 104 -2.04 0.76 -11.05
C ASN A 104 -2.14 2.06 -10.24
N ALA A 105 -1.89 2.00 -8.92
CA ALA A 105 -1.87 3.18 -8.06
C ALA A 105 -0.80 4.19 -8.49
N MET A 106 0.43 3.73 -8.78
CA MET A 106 1.49 4.59 -9.33
C MET A 106 1.10 5.23 -10.66
N SER A 107 0.48 4.47 -11.56
CA SER A 107 0.07 4.98 -12.88
C SER A 107 -1.05 6.01 -12.77
N HIS A 108 -2.01 5.79 -11.87
CA HIS A 108 -3.05 6.76 -11.56
C HIS A 108 -2.42 8.08 -11.11
N TRP A 109 -1.47 8.01 -10.18
CA TRP A 109 -0.77 9.19 -9.67
C TRP A 109 -0.07 10.00 -10.76
N PHE A 110 0.74 9.35 -11.60
CA PHE A 110 1.43 10.02 -12.70
C PHE A 110 0.50 10.57 -13.78
N SER A 111 -0.76 10.11 -13.83
CA SER A 111 -1.76 10.63 -14.75
C SER A 111 -2.51 11.85 -14.20
N VAL A 112 -2.58 12.01 -12.88
CA VAL A 112 -3.23 13.14 -12.20
C VAL A 112 -2.29 14.36 -12.11
N ASP A 113 -0.97 14.15 -11.99
CA ASP A 113 0.07 15.19 -11.96
C ASP A 113 0.39 15.84 -13.34
N ARG A 114 -0.47 15.67 -14.35
CA ARG A 114 -0.20 16.03 -15.77
C ARG A 114 -1.10 17.11 -16.37
#